data_AF-A0A9P5Y2A4-F1
#
_entry.id   AF-A0A9P5Y2A4-F1
#
_cell.length_a   1.000
_cell.length_b   1.000
_cell.length_c   1.000
_cell.angle_alpha   90.00
_cell.angle_beta   90.00
_cell.angle_gamma   90.00
#
_symmetry.space_group_name_H-M   'P 1'
#
loop_
_entity.id
_entity.type
_entity.pdbx_description
1 polymer ?
#
loop_
_entity_poly.entity_id
_entity_poly.type
_entity_poly.pdbx_seq_one_letter_code
_entity_poly.pdbx_strand_id
1 'polypeptide(L)'
;LEKYFEYNAYPSAQDRSALARKSMMTPRQIEVWFQNHRNRFKKEGKALRRLTSVALPHRLSLEPLEKSMPLSASPEEQRGDP
;
A
#
# COMPACT_ATOMS: atom_id res chain seq x y z
N LEU A 1 -5.95 -7.76 14.47
CA LEU A 1 -5.37 -7.73 13.11
C LEU A 1 -6.40 -7.29 12.07
N GLU A 2 -7.68 -7.65 12.22
CA GLU A 2 -8.80 -7.11 11.41
C GLU A 2 -8.73 -5.60 11.17
N LYS A 3 -8.62 -4.79 12.24
CA LYS A 3 -8.63 -3.33 12.10
C LYS A 3 -7.57 -2.83 11.12
N TYR A 4 -6.36 -3.41 11.13
CA TYR A 4 -5.33 -3.05 10.16
C TYR A 4 -5.65 -3.57 8.75
N PHE A 5 -6.19 -4.79 8.66
CA PHE A 5 -6.56 -5.42 7.39
C PHE A 5 -7.58 -4.62 6.58
N GLU A 6 -8.54 -3.97 7.26
CA GLU A 6 -9.54 -3.08 6.62
C GLU A 6 -8.87 -1.89 5.90
N TYR A 7 -7.77 -1.38 6.44
CA TYR A 7 -7.00 -0.29 5.83
C TYR A 7 -5.97 -0.80 4.82
N ASN A 8 -5.27 -1.88 5.15
CA ASN A 8 -4.23 -2.47 4.31
C ASN A 8 -4.16 -4.00 4.47
N ALA A 9 -4.61 -4.73 3.44
CA ALA A 9 -4.55 -6.19 3.38
C ALA A 9 -3.15 -6.76 3.06
N TYR A 10 -2.15 -5.89 2.84
CA TYR A 10 -0.79 -6.24 2.46
C TYR A 10 0.23 -5.45 3.31
N PRO A 11 0.44 -5.85 4.57
CA PRO A 11 1.41 -5.18 5.45
C PRO A 11 2.85 -5.36 4.93
N SER A 12 3.64 -4.28 5.00
CA SER A 12 5.09 -4.31 4.71
C SER A 12 5.85 -5.12 5.77
N ALA A 13 7.14 -5.37 5.56
CA ALA A 13 7.96 -6.07 6.56
C ALA A 13 8.01 -5.30 7.90
N GLN A 14 8.09 -3.97 7.84
CA GLN A 14 8.09 -3.09 9.02
C GLN A 14 6.74 -3.16 9.75
N ASP A 15 5.62 -3.10 9.01
CA ASP A 15 4.28 -3.20 9.59
C ASP A 15 4.05 -4.56 10.24
N ARG A 16 4.49 -5.64 9.59
CA ARG A 16 4.40 -7.00 10.15
C ARG A 16 5.15 -7.09 11.49
N SER A 17 6.34 -6.51 11.58
CA SER A 17 7.10 -6.47 12.83
C SER A 17 6.42 -5.62 13.91
N ALA A 18 5.80 -4.50 13.54
CA ALA A 18 5.05 -3.68 14.49
C ALA A 18 3.77 -4.38 14.99
N LEU A 19 3.03 -5.03 14.10
CA LEU A 19 1.84 -5.81 14.41
C LEU A 19 2.18 -7.04 15.27
N ALA A 20 3.28 -7.73 14.97
CA ALA A 20 3.81 -8.84 15.75
C ALA A 20 4.03 -8.45 17.22
N ARG A 21 4.72 -7.33 17.48
CA ARG A 21 4.92 -6.83 18.84
C ARG A 21 3.62 -6.49 19.55
N LYS A 22 2.67 -5.84 18.86
CA LYS A 22 1.39 -5.42 19.44
C LYS A 22 0.45 -6.58 19.72
N SER A 23 0.50 -7.64 18.92
CA SER A 23 -0.38 -8.80 19.03
C SER A 23 0.25 -10.01 19.72
N MET A 24 1.48 -9.87 20.24
CA MET A 24 2.26 -10.96 20.85
C MET A 24 2.36 -12.20 19.93
N MET A 25 2.58 -11.95 18.65
CA MET A 25 2.72 -12.98 17.61
C MET A 25 4.06 -12.82 16.92
N THR A 26 4.52 -13.86 16.23
CA THR A 26 5.69 -13.76 15.35
C THR A 26 5.32 -13.10 14.02
N PRO A 27 6.25 -12.42 13.33
CA PRO A 27 6.01 -11.87 12.00
C PRO A 27 5.50 -12.91 10.99
N ARG A 28 5.91 -14.18 11.15
CA ARG A 28 5.43 -15.30 10.35
C ARG A 28 3.95 -15.63 10.60
N GLN A 29 3.50 -15.61 11.86
CA GLN A 29 2.08 -15.80 12.18
C GLN A 29 1.23 -14.65 11.62
N ILE A 30 1.74 -13.42 11.66
CA ILE A 30 1.08 -12.28 11.00
C ILE A 30 0.96 -12.55 9.50
N GLU A 31 2.03 -12.97 8.84
CA GLU A 31 2.00 -13.28 7.41
C GLU A 31 0.94 -14.33 7.03
N VAL A 32 0.92 -15.46 7.76
CA VAL A 32 -0.05 -16.55 7.55
C VAL A 32 -1.48 -16.06 7.82
N TRP A 33 -1.69 -15.29 8.88
CA TRP A 33 -2.99 -14.69 9.18
C TRP A 33 -3.48 -13.84 8.01
N PHE A 34 -2.65 -12.92 7.51
CA PHE A 34 -3.02 -12.07 6.37
C PHE A 34 -3.25 -12.87 5.08
N GLN A 35 -2.48 -13.94 4.83
CA GLN A 35 -2.72 -14.84 3.69
C GLN A 35 -4.09 -15.54 3.78
N ASN A 36 -4.39 -16.15 4.93
CA ASN A 36 -5.67 -16.84 5.16
C ASN A 36 -6.85 -15.88 5.08
N HIS A 37 -6.69 -14.67 5.64
CA HIS A 37 -7.74 -13.66 5.64
C HIS A 37 -8.03 -13.15 4.22
N ARG A 38 -7.00 -12.91 3.39
CA ARG A 38 -7.19 -12.57 1.96
C ARG A 38 -7.90 -13.67 1.18
N ASN A 39 -7.56 -14.93 1.43
CA ASN A 39 -8.20 -16.06 0.75
C ASN A 39 -9.69 -16.17 1.09
N ARG A 40 -10.06 -15.92 2.36
CA ARG A 40 -11.47 -15.84 2.77
C ARG A 40 -12.21 -14.70 2.10
N PHE A 41 -11.62 -13.49 2.12
CA PHE A 41 -12.23 -12.31 1.47
C PHE A 41 -12.45 -12.49 -0.05
N LYS A 42 -11.49 -13.12 -0.74
CA LYS A 42 -11.64 -13.46 -2.17
C LYS A 42 -12.78 -14.45 -2.40
N LYS A 43 -12.92 -15.48 -1.55
CA LYS A 43 -14.02 -16.46 -1.63
C LYS A 43 -15.39 -15.81 -1.36
N GLU A 44 -15.43 -14.78 -0.52
CA GLU A 44 -16.63 -13.99 -0.23
C GLU A 44 -16.94 -12.93 -1.32
N GLY A 45 -16.15 -12.85 -2.41
CA GLY A 45 -16.34 -11.86 -3.48
C GLY A 45 -16.04 -10.42 -3.07
N LYS A 46 -15.39 -10.20 -1.91
CA LYS A 46 -15.08 -8.86 -1.39
C LYS A 46 -13.78 -8.33 -1.97
N ALA A 47 -13.78 -7.05 -2.35
CA ALA A 47 -12.59 -6.37 -2.83
C ALA A 47 -11.55 -6.21 -1.70
N LEU A 48 -10.31 -6.57 -1.96
CA LEU A 48 -9.20 -6.39 -1.02
C LEU A 48 -8.67 -4.97 -1.09
N ARG A 49 -8.59 -4.29 0.06
CA ARG A 49 -7.97 -2.96 0.18
C ARG A 49 -6.45 -3.11 0.11
N ARG A 50 -5.85 -2.62 -0.97
CA ARG A 50 -4.40 -2.41 -1.07
C ARG A 50 -4.12 -0.94 -0.80
N LEU A 51 -3.13 -0.65 0.05
CA LEU A 51 -2.56 0.69 0.13
C LEU A 51 -1.66 0.89 -1.11
N THR A 52 -2.28 1.03 -2.28
CA THR A 52 -1.63 1.46 -3.52
C THR A 52 -1.95 2.93 -3.71
N SER A 53 -0.96 3.77 -3.99
CA SER A 53 -1.23 5.20 -4.28
C SER A 53 -2.17 5.40 -5.47
N VAL A 54 -2.41 4.35 -6.28
CA VAL A 54 -3.15 4.37 -7.54
C VAL A 54 -4.63 3.96 -7.43
N ALA A 55 -5.13 3.57 -6.25
CA ALA A 55 -6.52 3.09 -6.11
C ALA A 55 -7.33 3.87 -5.08
N LEU A 56 -7.37 5.19 -5.22
CA LEU A 56 -8.42 6.00 -4.59
C LEU A 56 -9.71 5.83 -5.42
N PRO A 57 -10.88 5.53 -4.80
CA PRO A 57 -12.14 5.59 -5.52
C PRO A 57 -12.30 6.98 -6.14
N HIS A 58 -12.71 7.05 -7.41
CA HIS A 58 -12.68 8.27 -8.24
C HIS A 58 -13.23 9.54 -7.55
N ARG A 59 -14.19 9.37 -6.64
CA ARG A 59 -14.79 10.44 -5.84
C ARG A 59 -13.84 11.14 -4.84
N LEU A 60 -12.69 10.52 -4.53
CA LEU A 60 -11.66 11.02 -3.63
C LEU A 60 -10.29 11.11 -4.32
N SER A 61 -10.26 11.01 -5.65
CA SER A 61 -9.01 11.09 -6.41
C SER A 61 -8.50 12.53 -6.47
N LEU A 62 -7.26 12.76 -6.05
CA LEU A 62 -6.58 14.07 -6.12
C LEU A 62 -5.93 14.32 -7.50
N GLU A 63 -6.28 13.55 -8.52
CA GLU A 63 -5.83 13.72 -9.92
C GLU A 63 -5.93 15.16 -10.45
N PRO A 64 -6.97 15.96 -10.15
CA PRO A 64 -7.01 17.35 -10.61
C PRO A 64 -5.88 18.21 -10.03
N LEU A 65 -5.36 17.85 -8.86
CA LEU A 65 -4.30 18.58 -8.17
C LEU A 65 -2.91 18.23 -8.73
N GLU A 66 -2.69 16.97 -9.12
CA GLU A 66 -1.43 16.53 -9.75
C GLU A 66 -1.20 17.20 -11.12
N LYS A 67 -2.28 17.46 -11.86
CA LYS A 67 -2.22 18.19 -13.13
C LYS A 67 -1.90 19.69 -12.97
N SER A 68 -2.04 20.22 -11.75
CA SER A 68 -1.89 21.65 -11.44
C SER A 68 -0.56 22.04 -10.81
N MET A 69 0.27 21.08 -10.39
CA MET A 69 1.60 21.35 -9.80
C MET A 69 2.70 20.54 -10.50
N PRO A 70 3.38 21.09 -11.53
CA PRO A 70 4.61 20.50 -12.03
C PRO A 70 5.76 20.97 -11.13
N LEU A 71 6.19 20.13 -10.20
CA LEU A 71 7.40 20.34 -9.40
C LEU A 71 8.20 19.03 -9.49
N SER A 72 9.32 18.88 -10.21
CA SER A 72 10.27 19.84 -10.76
C SER A 72 10.79 19.38 -12.12
N ALA A 73 11.13 20.34 -12.98
CA ALA A 73 11.92 20.15 -14.19
C ALA A 73 13.19 19.33 -13.92
N SER A 74 13.47 18.33 -14.77
CA SER A 74 14.82 17.80 -14.96
C SER A 74 15.74 18.95 -15.44
N PRO A 75 16.94 19.13 -14.88
CA PRO A 75 17.95 19.89 -15.57
C PRO A 75 18.45 19.06 -16.76
N GLU A 76 18.25 19.58 -17.97
CA GLU A 76 19.05 19.24 -19.12
C GLU A 76 20.53 19.46 -18.80
N GLU A 77 21.38 18.45 -19.00
CA GLU A 77 22.83 18.64 -19.02
C GLU A 77 23.37 18.21 -20.38
N GLN A 78 23.37 19.18 -21.31
CA GLN A 78 24.25 19.20 -22.48
C GLN A 78 25.68 19.51 -22.03
N ARG A 79 26.60 18.56 -22.17
CA ARG A 79 28.06 18.79 -22.29
C ARG A 79 28.67 17.45 -22.69
N GLY A 80 29.41 17.26 -23.76
CA GLY A 80 30.10 18.11 -24.72
C GLY A 80 31.20 17.22 -25.30
N ASP A 81 31.19 17.00 -26.60
CA ASP A 81 32.22 16.27 -27.35
C ASP A 81 33.55 17.05 -27.30
N PRO A 82 34.69 16.35 -27.25
CA PRO A 82 35.67 16.58 -28.32
C PRO A 82 36.30 15.30 -28.90
#